data_AF-A0A5C6YG08-F1
#
_entry.id   AF-A0A5C6YG08-F1
#
_cell.length_a   1.000
_cell.length_b   1.000
_cell.length_c   1.000
_cell.angle_alpha   90.00
_cell.angle_beta   90.00
_cell.angle_gamma   90.00
#
_symmetry.space_group_name_H-M   'P 1'
#
loop_
_entity.id
_entity.type
_entity.pdbx_description
1 polymer ?
#
loop_
_entity_poly.entity_id
_entity_poly.type
_entity_poly.pdbx_seq_one_letter_code
_entity_poly.pdbx_strand_id
1 'polypeptide(L)'
;MKSIKRYFLLIFLALLPIYKLFHFDDYCFGDEDLLVVGVLTIVFVIVFITNVFNDLYTISFGKEMFNFKPLIIAGVFFTALFLGLKFHDKNFFKNEFQTFKSQKKNTNDVEIKLFGDATFEFKTTFSNYSCVQKGTYFYRKDSLFLNKTIISSKEQVFDSVYIFSKVNKLLISTDSLLPNFLLQKRL
;
A
#
# COMPACT_ATOMS: atom_id res chain seq x y z
N MET A 1 -18.40 27.48 13.57
CA MET A 1 -17.13 26.90 14.07
C MET A 1 -17.24 26.02 15.35
N LYS A 2 -18.41 25.86 16.00
CA LYS A 2 -18.54 24.97 17.18
C LYS A 2 -18.57 23.47 16.86
N SER A 3 -19.17 23.04 15.74
CA SER A 3 -19.36 21.60 15.48
C SER A 3 -18.10 20.85 15.00
N ILE A 4 -17.19 21.52 14.29
CA ILE A 4 -15.97 20.86 13.76
C ILE A 4 -15.00 20.51 14.91
N LYS A 5 -14.88 21.38 15.91
CA LYS A 5 -14.04 21.12 17.09
C LYS A 5 -14.50 19.90 17.89
N ARG A 6 -15.82 19.65 17.96
CA ARG A 6 -16.41 18.51 18.69
C ARG A 6 -16.00 17.15 18.08
N TYR A 7 -15.85 17.09 16.75
CA TYR A 7 -15.52 15.85 16.04
C TYR A 7 -14.11 15.81 15.47
N PHE A 8 -13.29 16.82 15.75
CA PHE A 8 -11.91 16.89 15.28
C PHE A 8 -11.09 15.66 15.68
N LEU A 9 -11.21 15.23 16.94
CA LEU A 9 -10.54 14.03 17.43
C LEU A 9 -10.98 12.78 16.67
N LEU A 10 -12.28 12.64 16.40
CA LEU A 10 -12.83 11.50 15.67
C LEU A 10 -12.32 11.46 14.22
N ILE A 11 -12.29 12.61 13.55
CA ILE A 11 -11.76 12.74 12.19
C ILE A 11 -10.25 12.44 12.16
N PHE A 12 -9.51 13.00 13.11
CA PHE A 12 -8.06 12.76 13.22
C PHE A 12 -7.76 11.28 13.41
N LEU A 13 -8.44 10.61 14.36
CA LEU A 13 -8.29 9.18 14.60
C LEU A 13 -8.72 8.33 13.41
N ALA A 14 -9.72 8.76 12.64
CA ALA A 14 -10.14 8.06 11.42
C ALA A 14 -9.05 8.08 10.34
N LEU A 15 -8.30 9.17 10.22
CA LEU A 15 -7.28 9.33 9.18
C LEU A 15 -6.00 8.54 9.46
N LEU A 16 -5.62 8.34 10.72
CA LEU A 16 -4.37 7.67 11.11
C LEU A 16 -4.19 6.26 10.53
N PRO A 17 -5.12 5.30 10.70
CA PRO A 17 -4.95 3.96 10.14
C PRO A 17 -5.01 3.97 8.61
N ILE A 18 -5.79 4.89 8.02
CA ILE A 18 -5.89 5.03 6.57
C ILE A 18 -4.54 5.50 5.99
N TYR A 19 -3.89 6.49 6.60
CA TYR A 19 -2.57 6.95 6.18
C TYR A 19 -1.54 5.82 6.13
N LYS A 20 -1.63 4.86 7.06
CA LYS A 20 -0.73 3.70 7.10
C LYS A 20 -1.00 2.66 6.01
N LEU A 21 -2.21 2.62 5.44
CA LEU A 21 -2.60 1.65 4.41
C LEU A 21 -2.36 2.15 2.98
N PHE A 22 -2.26 3.46 2.78
CA PHE A 22 -2.06 4.07 1.46
C PHE A 22 -0.62 4.52 1.29
N HIS A 23 0.12 3.81 0.42
CA HIS A 23 1.54 4.05 0.20
C HIS A 23 1.79 4.68 -1.18
N PHE A 24 2.21 5.95 -1.20
CA PHE A 24 2.59 6.63 -2.45
C PHE A 24 4.03 6.34 -2.86
N ASP A 25 4.93 6.24 -1.89
CA ASP A 25 6.36 5.96 -2.10
C ASP A 25 6.70 4.48 -1.84
N ASP A 26 8.00 4.19 -1.74
CA ASP A 26 8.53 2.91 -1.29
C ASP A 26 8.01 2.58 0.10
N TYR A 27 7.62 1.33 0.32
CA TYR A 27 7.04 0.93 1.60
C TYR A 27 7.34 -0.53 1.93
N CYS A 28 7.37 -0.82 3.22
CA CYS A 28 7.25 -2.18 3.75
C CYS A 28 5.98 -2.25 4.58
N PHE A 29 5.22 -3.31 4.38
CA PHE A 29 3.97 -3.57 5.09
C PHE A 29 3.94 -5.03 5.55
N GLY A 30 3.72 -5.26 6.84
CA GLY A 30 3.64 -6.58 7.43
C GLY A 30 2.74 -6.65 8.66
N ASP A 31 2.93 -7.71 9.43
CA ASP A 31 2.11 -8.02 10.61
C ASP A 31 2.14 -6.90 11.66
N GLU A 32 3.30 -6.27 11.85
CA GLU A 32 3.47 -5.14 12.78
C GLU A 32 2.61 -3.94 12.36
N ASP A 33 2.58 -3.62 11.07
CA ASP A 33 1.77 -2.52 10.54
C ASP A 33 0.28 -2.81 10.68
N LEU A 34 -0.12 -4.06 10.43
CA LEU A 34 -1.51 -4.52 10.62
C LEU A 34 -1.93 -4.41 12.09
N LEU A 35 -1.05 -4.76 13.03
CA LEU A 35 -1.30 -4.60 14.47
C LEU A 35 -1.52 -3.12 14.81
N VAL A 36 -0.68 -2.22 14.31
CA VAL A 36 -0.84 -0.77 14.51
C VAL A 36 -2.18 -0.28 13.96
N VAL A 37 -2.55 -0.68 12.75
CA VAL A 37 -3.86 -0.36 12.15
C VAL A 37 -5.01 -0.88 13.02
N GLY A 38 -4.89 -2.09 13.56
CA GLY A 38 -5.86 -2.70 14.46
C GLY A 38 -6.04 -1.90 15.76
N VAL A 39 -4.95 -1.54 16.44
CA VAL A 39 -4.98 -0.74 17.67
C VAL A 39 -5.60 0.63 17.42
N LEU A 40 -5.21 1.32 16.35
CA LEU A 40 -5.78 2.62 15.98
C LEU A 40 -7.29 2.52 15.69
N THR A 41 -7.72 1.44 15.04
CA THR A 41 -9.13 1.16 14.78
C THR A 41 -9.92 0.97 16.08
N ILE A 42 -9.38 0.24 17.05
CA ILE A 42 -10.01 0.07 18.38
C ILE A 42 -10.16 1.42 19.09
N VAL A 43 -9.11 2.23 19.10
CA VAL A 43 -9.15 3.58 19.72
C VAL A 43 -10.21 4.46 19.04
N PHE A 44 -10.29 4.42 17.71
CA PHE A 44 -11.33 5.12 16.96
C PHE A 44 -12.73 4.66 17.38
N VAL A 45 -12.97 3.35 17.49
CA VAL A 45 -14.26 2.77 17.88
C VAL A 45 -14.67 3.22 19.28
N ILE A 46 -13.75 3.22 20.25
CA ILE A 46 -14.03 3.70 21.62
C ILE A 46 -14.48 5.16 21.58
N VAL A 47 -13.74 6.04 20.89
CA VAL A 47 -14.08 7.46 20.80
C VAL A 47 -15.40 7.68 20.06
N PHE A 48 -15.66 6.92 19.00
CA PHE A 48 -16.93 6.94 18.28
C PHE A 48 -18.10 6.58 19.20
N ILE A 49 -17.99 5.47 19.94
CA ILE A 49 -19.02 5.00 20.88
C ILE A 49 -19.28 6.06 21.96
N THR A 50 -18.23 6.63 22.57
CA THR A 50 -18.37 7.71 23.56
C THR A 50 -19.13 8.92 22.99
N ASN A 51 -18.85 9.30 21.74
CA ASN A 51 -19.56 10.41 21.09
C ASN A 51 -21.04 10.07 20.83
N VAL A 52 -21.35 8.87 20.35
CA VAL A 52 -22.74 8.45 20.11
C VAL A 52 -23.53 8.39 21.42
N PHE A 53 -22.96 7.83 22.49
CA PHE A 53 -23.62 7.81 23.80
C PHE A 53 -23.83 9.20 24.37
N ASN A 54 -22.87 10.11 24.22
CA ASN A 54 -23.03 11.49 24.66
C ASN A 54 -24.15 12.21 23.89
N ASP A 55 -24.26 11.97 22.58
CA ASP A 55 -25.34 12.51 21.76
C ASP A 55 -26.70 11.91 22.17
N LEU A 56 -26.78 10.59 22.38
CA LEU A 56 -27.98 9.91 22.89
C LEU A 56 -28.40 10.39 24.28
N TYR A 57 -27.43 10.58 25.19
CA TYR A 57 -27.68 11.12 26.52
C TYR A 57 -28.26 12.53 26.44
N THR A 58 -27.71 13.39 25.60
CA THR A 58 -28.18 14.77 25.41
C THR A 58 -29.64 14.83 24.91
N ILE A 59 -30.03 13.90 24.05
CA ILE A 59 -31.41 13.75 23.56
C ILE A 59 -32.34 13.27 24.66
N SER A 60 -31.90 12.33 25.50
CA SER A 60 -32.70 11.82 26.62
C SER A 60 -33.15 12.92 27.58
N PHE A 61 -32.35 13.98 27.72
CA PHE A 61 -32.69 15.18 28.50
C PHE A 61 -33.40 16.28 27.69
N GLY A 62 -33.82 16.00 26.46
CA GLY A 62 -34.57 16.93 25.61
C GLY A 62 -33.79 18.17 25.16
N LYS A 63 -32.45 18.16 25.25
CA LYS A 63 -31.62 19.36 25.02
C LYS A 63 -31.33 19.61 23.53
N GLU A 64 -31.15 18.55 22.74
CA GLU A 64 -30.77 18.64 21.32
C GLU A 64 -31.36 17.46 20.51
N MET A 65 -31.46 17.62 19.18
CA MET A 65 -31.79 16.53 18.25
C MET A 65 -30.56 15.65 17.95
N PHE A 66 -30.78 14.42 17.50
CA PHE A 66 -29.69 13.50 17.16
C PHE A 66 -28.78 14.03 16.05
N ASN A 67 -27.48 14.01 16.29
CA ASN A 67 -26.49 14.43 15.32
C ASN A 67 -25.94 13.21 14.56
N PHE A 68 -26.27 13.08 13.28
CA PHE A 68 -25.82 11.98 12.43
C PHE A 68 -24.35 12.06 12.00
N LYS A 69 -23.64 13.17 12.28
CA LYS A 69 -22.25 13.36 11.83
C LYS A 69 -21.29 12.24 12.27
N PRO A 70 -21.28 11.75 13.53
CA PRO A 70 -20.42 10.64 13.94
C PRO A 70 -20.69 9.36 13.15
N LEU A 71 -21.96 9.08 12.82
CA LEU A 71 -22.34 7.91 12.03
C LEU A 71 -21.82 8.02 10.59
N ILE A 72 -21.93 9.20 9.98
CA ILE A 72 -21.38 9.45 8.64
C ILE A 72 -19.85 9.26 8.65
N ILE A 73 -19.17 9.81 9.65
CA ILE A 73 -17.70 9.66 9.80
C ILE A 73 -17.33 8.19 9.95
N ALA A 74 -18.03 7.43 10.79
CA ALA A 74 -17.80 6.00 10.98
C ALA A 74 -18.05 5.20 9.69
N GLY A 75 -19.13 5.50 8.96
CA GLY A 75 -19.43 4.86 7.68
C GLY A 75 -18.33 5.06 6.64
N VAL A 76 -17.86 6.29 6.48
CA VAL A 76 -16.73 6.62 5.59
C VAL A 76 -15.45 5.92 6.06
N PHE A 77 -15.17 5.95 7.36
CA PHE A 77 -14.00 5.30 7.95
C PHE A 77 -13.97 3.79 7.68
N PHE A 78 -15.04 3.05 8.00
CA PHE A 78 -15.07 1.60 7.80
C PHE A 78 -15.01 1.21 6.33
N THR A 79 -15.63 2.01 5.45
CA THR A 79 -15.54 1.79 4.00
C THR A 79 -14.10 1.98 3.51
N ALA A 80 -13.44 3.07 3.92
CA ALA A 80 -12.06 3.34 3.55
C ALA A 80 -11.09 2.30 4.14
N LEU A 81 -11.29 1.88 5.40
CA LEU A 81 -10.51 0.84 6.05
C LEU A 81 -10.64 -0.50 5.33
N PHE A 82 -11.88 -0.90 4.98
CA PHE A 82 -12.13 -2.13 4.23
C PHE A 82 -11.44 -2.12 2.87
N LEU A 83 -11.57 -1.01 2.12
CA LEU A 83 -10.91 -0.85 0.84
C LEU A 83 -9.39 -0.87 1.00
N GLY A 84 -8.85 -0.13 1.97
CA GLY A 84 -7.43 -0.12 2.28
C GLY A 84 -6.90 -1.51 2.60
N LEU A 85 -7.52 -2.26 3.52
CA LEU A 85 -7.07 -3.61 3.88
C LEU A 85 -7.16 -4.59 2.71
N LYS A 86 -8.26 -4.59 1.96
CA LYS A 86 -8.47 -5.52 0.85
C LYS A 86 -7.48 -5.28 -0.30
N PHE A 87 -6.94 -4.07 -0.38
CA PHE A 87 -6.30 -3.62 -1.59
C PHE A 87 -4.97 -2.86 -1.39
N HIS A 88 -4.42 -2.84 -0.17
CA HIS A 88 -3.14 -2.20 0.16
C HIS A 88 -1.95 -2.72 -0.67
N ASP A 89 -2.08 -3.90 -1.29
CA ASP A 89 -1.06 -4.55 -2.11
C ASP A 89 -1.26 -4.33 -3.62
N LYS A 90 -2.26 -3.53 -4.02
CA LYS A 90 -2.62 -3.30 -5.44
C LYS A 90 -2.66 -1.81 -5.79
N ASN A 91 -2.12 -1.49 -6.96
CA ASN A 91 -2.28 -0.16 -7.56
C ASN A 91 -3.54 -0.10 -8.42
N PHE A 92 -4.59 0.61 -7.96
CA PHE A 92 -5.81 0.84 -8.74
C PHE A 92 -5.63 1.83 -9.88
N PHE A 93 -4.67 2.74 -9.73
CA PHE A 93 -4.52 3.87 -10.64
C PHE A 93 -3.57 3.57 -11.80
N LYS A 94 -2.90 2.39 -11.81
CA LYS A 94 -1.92 2.05 -12.83
C LYS A 94 -2.31 0.78 -13.58
N ASN A 95 -2.27 0.86 -14.90
CA ASN A 95 -2.48 -0.29 -15.77
C ASN A 95 -1.21 -1.13 -15.82
N GLU A 96 -1.26 -2.31 -15.21
CA GLU A 96 -0.20 -3.32 -15.29
C GLU A 96 -0.08 -3.80 -16.75
N PHE A 97 1.12 -3.74 -17.32
CA PHE A 97 1.40 -4.20 -18.68
C PHE A 97 2.15 -5.54 -18.68
N GLN A 98 3.16 -5.70 -17.80
CA GLN A 98 3.93 -6.94 -17.68
C GLN A 98 4.26 -7.25 -16.23
N THR A 99 4.22 -8.55 -15.89
CA THR A 99 4.58 -9.05 -14.56
C THR A 99 5.60 -10.17 -14.69
N PHE A 100 6.67 -10.08 -13.91
CA PHE A 100 7.77 -11.03 -13.87
C PHE A 100 7.93 -11.58 -12.47
N LYS A 101 8.10 -12.90 -12.32
CA LYS A 101 8.39 -13.54 -11.03
C LYS A 101 9.73 -14.25 -11.05
N SER A 102 10.43 -14.20 -9.93
CA SER A 102 11.70 -14.91 -9.75
C SER A 102 11.50 -16.41 -9.93
N GLN A 103 12.43 -17.07 -10.62
CA GLN A 103 12.42 -18.53 -10.76
C GLN A 103 12.99 -19.26 -9.54
N LYS A 104 13.73 -18.56 -8.65
CA LYS A 104 14.37 -19.21 -7.50
C LYS A 104 13.33 -19.50 -6.41
N LYS A 105 13.26 -20.78 -6.02
CA LYS A 105 12.61 -21.33 -4.81
C LYS A 105 13.34 -20.93 -3.51
N ASN A 106 13.83 -19.70 -3.38
CA ASN A 106 14.33 -19.23 -2.08
C ASN A 106 13.15 -18.75 -1.23
N THR A 107 13.40 -18.58 0.07
CA THR A 107 12.41 -18.21 1.10
C THR A 107 11.63 -16.92 0.86
N ASN A 108 12.06 -16.09 -0.10
CA ASN A 108 11.41 -14.82 -0.41
C ASN A 108 10.95 -14.80 -1.87
N ASP A 109 9.66 -14.53 -2.08
CA ASP A 109 9.07 -14.37 -3.40
C ASP A 109 9.35 -12.96 -3.92
N VAL A 110 9.94 -12.86 -5.11
CA VAL A 110 10.27 -11.58 -5.74
C VAL A 110 9.49 -11.42 -7.04
N GLU A 111 8.84 -10.27 -7.19
CA GLU A 111 7.99 -9.92 -8.33
C GLU A 111 8.33 -8.53 -8.86
N ILE A 112 8.38 -8.38 -10.19
CA ILE A 112 8.52 -7.09 -10.87
C ILE A 112 7.26 -6.85 -11.69
N LYS A 113 6.61 -5.71 -11.46
CA LYS A 113 5.46 -5.24 -12.24
C LYS A 113 5.86 -4.00 -13.02
N LEU A 114 5.58 -3.99 -14.32
CA LEU A 114 5.76 -2.83 -15.20
C LEU A 114 4.39 -2.24 -15.53
N PHE A 115 4.30 -0.91 -15.48
CA PHE A 115 3.08 -0.15 -15.76
C PHE A 115 3.21 0.65 -17.06
N GLY A 116 2.07 0.95 -17.69
CA GLY A 116 2.04 1.66 -18.98
C GLY A 116 2.58 3.10 -18.96
N ASP A 117 2.75 3.70 -17.78
CA ASP A 117 3.30 5.05 -17.57
C ASP A 117 4.84 5.07 -17.42
N ALA A 118 5.52 4.00 -17.86
CA ALA A 118 6.97 3.80 -17.72
C ALA A 118 7.47 3.75 -16.26
N THR A 119 6.59 3.40 -15.32
CA THR A 119 6.96 3.10 -13.92
C THR A 119 6.95 1.62 -13.63
N PHE A 120 7.67 1.20 -12.58
CA PHE A 120 7.67 -0.18 -12.13
C PHE A 120 7.50 -0.30 -10.62
N GLU A 121 7.09 -1.48 -10.18
CA GLU A 121 7.13 -1.94 -8.80
C GLU A 121 7.95 -3.21 -8.68
N PHE A 122 8.89 -3.21 -7.74
CA PHE A 122 9.66 -4.36 -7.33
C PHE A 122 9.19 -4.78 -5.95
N LYS A 123 8.48 -5.90 -5.88
CA LYS A 123 7.92 -6.45 -4.64
C LYS A 123 8.77 -7.62 -4.16
N THR A 124 9.22 -7.55 -2.92
CA THR A 124 9.85 -8.66 -2.20
C THR A 124 8.93 -9.08 -1.07
N THR A 125 8.54 -10.35 -1.06
CA THR A 125 7.65 -10.92 -0.04
C THR A 125 8.46 -11.83 0.87
N PHE A 126 8.46 -11.54 2.16
CA PHE A 126 9.02 -12.34 3.23
C PHE A 126 7.87 -13.03 3.99
N SER A 127 8.18 -13.87 4.98
CA SER A 127 7.14 -14.61 5.73
C SER A 127 6.14 -13.71 6.44
N ASN A 128 6.58 -12.55 6.97
CA ASN A 128 5.78 -11.70 7.87
C ASN A 128 5.58 -10.27 7.33
N TYR A 129 6.22 -9.93 6.21
CA TYR A 129 6.11 -8.60 5.62
C TYR A 129 6.43 -8.64 4.13
N SER A 130 5.97 -7.63 3.40
CA SER A 130 6.35 -7.39 2.01
C SER A 130 6.86 -5.98 1.85
N CYS A 131 7.90 -5.81 1.04
CA CYS A 131 8.44 -4.51 0.68
C CYS A 131 8.23 -4.27 -0.81
N VAL A 132 7.82 -3.05 -1.16
CA VAL A 132 7.59 -2.59 -2.52
C VAL A 132 8.47 -1.38 -2.77
N GLN A 133 9.32 -1.48 -3.79
CA GLN A 133 10.17 -0.40 -4.28
C GLN A 133 9.65 0.07 -5.63
N LYS A 134 9.56 1.39 -5.82
CA LYS A 134 9.00 2.04 -7.01
C LYS A 134 10.08 2.79 -7.77
N GLY A 135 9.92 2.84 -9.08
CA GLY A 135 10.85 3.57 -9.94
C GLY A 135 10.34 3.74 -11.36
N THR A 136 11.24 4.17 -12.23
CA THR A 136 11.02 4.32 -13.67
C THR A 136 11.78 3.26 -14.45
N TYR A 137 11.29 2.89 -15.61
CA TYR A 137 11.99 1.95 -16.48
C TYR A 137 12.03 2.45 -17.91
N PHE A 138 13.02 1.97 -18.66
CA PHE A 138 13.06 2.15 -20.10
C PHE A 138 13.64 0.92 -20.79
N TYR A 139 13.23 0.72 -22.04
CA TYR A 139 13.82 -0.28 -22.91
C TYR A 139 14.85 0.37 -23.83
N ARG A 140 16.02 -0.25 -23.95
CA ARG A 140 17.00 0.05 -25.01
C ARG A 140 17.33 -1.26 -25.72
N LYS A 141 16.84 -1.39 -26.96
CA LYS A 141 16.90 -2.64 -27.74
C LYS A 141 16.21 -3.78 -26.99
N ASP A 142 16.94 -4.84 -26.63
CA ASP A 142 16.43 -6.00 -25.89
C ASP A 142 16.78 -5.93 -24.40
N SER A 143 17.19 -4.77 -23.89
CA SER A 143 17.53 -4.58 -22.48
C SER A 143 16.50 -3.68 -21.79
N LEU A 144 16.05 -4.13 -20.62
CA LEU A 144 15.20 -3.39 -19.68
C LEU A 144 16.11 -2.78 -18.60
N PHE A 145 16.02 -1.46 -18.45
CA PHE A 145 16.73 -0.72 -17.43
C PHE A 145 15.73 -0.29 -16.36
N LEU A 146 16.02 -0.60 -15.11
CA LEU A 146 15.22 -0.18 -13.95
C LEU A 146 15.99 0.90 -13.20
N ASN A 147 15.34 2.05 -12.99
CA ASN A 147 15.89 3.19 -12.26
C ASN A 147 15.02 3.47 -11.03
N LYS A 148 15.56 3.23 -9.83
CA LYS A 148 14.81 3.35 -8.57
C LYS A 148 14.75 4.80 -8.08
N THR A 149 13.67 5.16 -7.39
CA THR A 149 13.47 6.53 -6.89
C THR A 149 14.40 6.86 -5.70
N ILE A 150 14.72 5.87 -4.86
CA ILE A 150 15.52 6.08 -3.63
C ILE A 150 16.76 5.17 -3.63
N ILE A 151 17.94 5.79 -3.52
CA ILE A 151 19.24 5.14 -3.31
C ILE A 151 19.46 5.05 -1.79
N SER A 152 18.95 4.00 -1.14
CA SER A 152 19.28 3.75 0.27
C SER A 152 20.76 3.37 0.38
N SER A 153 21.55 4.18 1.08
CA SER A 153 23.02 4.06 1.16
C SER A 153 23.54 2.81 1.88
N LYS A 154 22.65 1.94 2.40
CA LYS A 154 23.00 0.64 3.00
C LYS A 154 22.61 -0.57 2.14
N GLU A 155 21.86 -0.35 1.06
CA GLU A 155 21.56 -1.37 0.05
C GLU A 155 22.40 -1.03 -1.18
N GLN A 156 23.61 -1.60 -1.26
CA GLN A 156 24.48 -1.45 -2.42
C GLN A 156 23.73 -1.90 -3.69
N VAL A 157 23.49 -0.91 -4.56
CA VAL A 157 23.31 -1.01 -6.03
C VAL A 157 22.14 -1.86 -6.51
N PHE A 158 21.06 -1.20 -6.92
CA PHE A 158 20.03 -1.80 -7.77
C PHE A 158 19.53 -0.82 -8.86
N ASP A 159 20.45 -0.12 -9.52
CA ASP A 159 20.23 0.23 -10.93
C ASP A 159 20.63 -1.00 -11.74
N SER A 160 19.69 -1.95 -11.84
CA SER A 160 19.96 -3.23 -12.48
C SER A 160 19.50 -3.22 -13.94
N VAL A 161 20.39 -3.71 -14.79
CA VAL A 161 20.11 -3.92 -16.21
C VAL A 161 19.71 -5.38 -16.39
N TYR A 162 18.52 -5.59 -16.92
CA TYR A 162 18.06 -6.92 -17.31
C TYR A 162 18.04 -7.03 -18.82
N ILE A 163 18.56 -8.13 -19.35
CA ILE A 163 18.40 -8.48 -20.76
C ILE A 163 17.08 -9.24 -20.88
N PHE A 164 16.15 -8.67 -21.64
CA PHE A 164 14.86 -9.28 -21.94
C PHE A 164 14.99 -10.20 -23.15
N SER A 165 15.00 -11.51 -22.90
CA SER A 165 14.91 -12.51 -23.96
C SER A 165 13.46 -12.65 -24.39
N LYS A 166 13.10 -12.06 -25.54
CA LYS A 166 11.76 -12.21 -26.15
C LYS A 166 11.39 -13.66 -26.43
N VAL A 167 12.39 -14.48 -26.81
CA VAL A 167 12.21 -15.89 -27.16
C VAL A 167 11.87 -16.70 -25.92
N ASN A 168 12.61 -16.52 -24.83
CA ASN A 168 12.43 -17.30 -23.61
C ASN A 168 11.41 -16.66 -22.65
N LYS A 169 10.96 -15.43 -22.94
CA LYS A 169 10.14 -14.58 -22.06
C LYS A 169 10.79 -14.42 -20.67
N LEU A 170 12.11 -14.26 -20.64
CA LEU A 170 12.91 -14.15 -19.42
C LEU A 170 13.56 -12.78 -19.31
N LEU A 171 13.65 -12.27 -18.08
CA LEU A 171 14.60 -11.21 -17.72
C LEU A 171 15.82 -11.87 -17.09
N ILE A 172 16.96 -11.74 -17.78
CA ILE A 172 18.25 -12.24 -17.33
C ILE A 172 19.02 -11.08 -16.74
N SER A 173 19.45 -11.20 -15.49
CA SER A 173 20.29 -10.16 -14.89
C SER A 173 21.67 -10.12 -15.52
N THR A 174 22.22 -8.93 -15.75
CA THR A 174 23.66 -8.79 -16.09
C THR A 174 24.58 -8.96 -14.88
N ASP A 175 24.04 -8.85 -13.66
CA ASP A 175 24.74 -9.13 -12.40
C ASP A 175 24.36 -10.54 -11.90
N SER A 176 25.36 -11.38 -11.68
CA SER A 176 25.20 -12.78 -11.24
C SER A 176 24.64 -12.94 -9.82
N LEU A 177 24.67 -11.87 -9.02
CA LEU A 177 24.10 -11.84 -7.68
C LEU A 177 22.57 -11.71 -7.69
N LEU A 178 21.99 -11.25 -8.81
CA LEU A 178 20.55 -11.00 -8.92
C LEU A 178 19.81 -12.17 -9.58
N PRO A 179 18.53 -12.41 -9.20
CA PRO A 179 17.75 -13.49 -9.78
C PRO A 179 17.33 -13.19 -11.23
N ASN A 180 17.11 -14.27 -11.98
CA ASN A 180 16.42 -14.21 -13.26
C ASN A 180 14.90 -14.30 -13.03
N PHE A 181 14.14 -13.60 -13.88
CA PHE A 181 12.69 -13.58 -13.78
C PHE A 181 12.00 -14.16 -15.01
N LEU A 182 10.87 -14.81 -14.80
CA LEU A 182 10.02 -15.36 -15.84
C LEU A 182 8.77 -14.50 -15.99
N LEU A 183 8.44 -14.15 -17.24
CA LEU A 183 7.24 -13.38 -17.57
C LEU A 183 6.00 -14.23 -17.30
N GLN A 184 5.19 -13.79 -16.33
CA GLN A 184 3.97 -14.49 -15.93
C GLN A 184 2.74 -13.98 -16.69
N LYS A 185 2.68 -12.67 -16.96
CA LYS A 185 1.53 -12.05 -17.62
C LYS A 185 1.99 -10.94 -18.55
N ARG A 186 1.39 -10.89 -19.73
CA ARG A 186 1.48 -9.81 -20.71
C ARG A 186 0.05 -9.46 -21.13
N LEU A 187 -0.37 -8.23 -20.85
CA LEU A 187 -1.66 -7.70 -21.28
C LEU A 187 -1.54 -7.09 -22.69
#